data_AF-W0DMF1-F1
#
_entry.id   AF-W0DMF1-F1
#
_cell.length_a   1.000
_cell.length_b   1.000
_cell.length_c   1.000
_cell.angle_alpha   90.00
_cell.angle_beta   90.00
_cell.angle_gamma   90.00
#
_symmetry.space_group_name_H-M   'P 1'
#
loop_
_entity.id
_entity.type
_entity.pdbx_description
1 polymer ?
#
loop_
_entity_poly.entity_id
_entity_poly.type
_entity_poly.pdbx_seq_one_letter_code
_entity_poly.pdbx_strand_id
1 'polypeptide(L)' 'MAEFWSWITDLGNSKIVALILFMSTFVAIVIYLFSSRRRSTRFESYRYIPLDDEDSHLDPNVSPGDRNKGERS' A
#
# COMPACT_ATOMS: atom_id res chain seq x y z
N MET A 1 -27.29 29.31 10.40
CA MET A 1 -26.03 28.91 11.06
C MET A 1 -26.21 28.66 12.56
N ALA A 2 -26.87 29.55 13.32
CA ALA A 2 -27.15 29.32 14.76
C ALA A 2 -28.02 28.07 15.02
N GLU A 3 -29.03 27.84 14.18
CA GLU A 3 -29.91 26.65 14.23
C GLU A 3 -29.14 25.31 14.20
N PHE A 4 -28.06 25.26 13.42
CA PHE A 4 -27.23 24.06 13.31
C PHE A 4 -26.48 23.78 14.62
N TRP A 5 -25.91 24.82 15.24
CA TRP A 5 -25.24 24.70 16.53
C TRP A 5 -26.22 24.31 17.63
N SER A 6 -27.42 24.92 17.65
CA SER A 6 -28.48 24.58 18.58
C SER A 6 -28.90 23.12 18.46
N TRP A 7 -29.07 22.63 17.23
CA TRP A 7 -29.44 21.25 16.95
C TRP A 7 -28.37 20.23 17.40
N ILE A 8 -27.08 20.54 17.23
CA ILE A 8 -25.98 19.67 17.72
C ILE A 8 -25.98 19.58 19.24
N THR A 9 -26.25 20.71 19.92
CA THR A 9 -26.26 20.77 21.39
C THR A 9 -27.57 20.27 22.01
N ASP A 10 -28.58 19.99 21.19
CA ASP A 10 -29.82 19.40 21.67
C ASP A 10 -29.58 17.96 22.15
N LEU A 11 -29.88 17.73 23.42
CA LEU A 11 -29.70 16.43 24.06
C LEU A 11 -30.59 15.35 23.43
N GLY A 12 -31.72 15.73 22.82
CA GLY A 12 -32.57 14.83 22.04
C GLY A 12 -31.87 14.22 20.82
N ASN A 13 -30.91 14.95 20.26
CA ASN A 13 -30.16 14.57 19.07
C ASN A 13 -28.81 13.94 19.39
N SER A 14 -28.43 13.87 20.68
CA SER A 14 -27.15 13.33 21.16
C SER A 14 -26.81 11.94 20.60
N LYS A 15 -27.80 11.05 20.46
CA LYS A 15 -27.61 9.70 19.89
C LYS A 15 -27.13 9.76 18.43
N ILE A 16 -27.73 10.64 17.63
CA ILE A 16 -27.41 10.82 16.22
C ILE A 16 -26.02 11.46 16.09
N VAL A 17 -25.75 12.50 16.88
CA VAL A 17 -24.45 13.18 16.90
C VAL A 17 -23.34 12.20 17.30
N ALA A 18 -23.56 11.39 18.34
CA ALA A 18 -22.60 10.37 18.78
C ALA A 18 -22.30 9.35 17.67
N LEU A 19 -23.33 8.89 16.94
CA LEU A 19 -23.15 7.96 15.81
C LEU A 19 -22.32 8.57 14.69
N ILE A 20 -22.60 9.82 14.30
CA ILE A 20 -21.86 10.53 13.26
C ILE A 20 -20.40 10.71 13.69
N LEU A 21 -20.15 11.17 14.92
CA LEU A 21 -18.80 11.34 15.45
C LEU A 21 -18.04 10.03 15.51
N PHE A 22 -18.66 8.97 16.06
CA PHE A 22 -18.02 7.67 16.17
C PHE A 22 -17.66 7.10 14.80
N MET A 23 -18.61 7.10 13.86
CA MET A 23 -18.40 6.54 12.53
C MET A 23 -17.40 7.35 11.71
N SER A 24 -17.51 8.68 11.71
CA SER A 24 -16.56 9.54 10.99
C SER A 24 -15.15 9.43 11.56
N THR A 25 -15.01 9.36 12.88
CA THR A 25 -13.71 9.16 13.54
C THR A 25 -13.11 7.81 13.15
N PHE A 26 -13.90 6.74 13.16
CA PHE A 26 -13.45 5.42 12.72
C PHE A 26 -12.96 5.45 11.27
N VAL A 27 -13.74 5.99 10.34
CA VAL A 27 -13.36 6.13 8.93
C VAL A 27 -12.11 6.99 8.78
N ALA A 28 -11.99 8.09 9.52
CA ALA A 28 -10.82 8.95 9.50
C ALA A 28 -9.54 8.22 9.95
N ILE A 29 -9.63 7.38 10.99
CA ILE A 29 -8.51 6.54 11.44
C ILE A 29 -8.13 5.51 10.38
N VAL A 30 -9.10 4.82 9.78
CA VAL A 30 -8.84 3.86 8.70
C VAL A 30 -8.15 4.57 7.54
N ILE A 31 -8.69 5.71 7.08
CA ILE A 31 -8.05 6.51 6.03
C ILE A 31 -6.63 6.91 6.45
N TYR A 32 -6.42 7.41 7.66
CA TYR A 32 -5.09 7.79 8.15
C TYR A 32 -4.09 6.63 8.10
N LEU A 33 -4.49 5.44 8.55
CA LEU A 33 -3.64 4.25 8.57
C LEU A 33 -3.31 3.75 7.16
N PHE A 34 -4.29 3.70 6.26
CA PHE A 34 -4.13 3.10 4.93
C PHE A 34 -3.74 4.10 3.83
N SER A 35 -3.91 5.40 4.05
CA SER A 35 -3.49 6.44 3.11
C SER A 35 -1.96 6.55 3.00
N SER A 36 -1.21 6.05 4.00
CA SER A 36 0.26 5.98 3.96
C SER A 36 0.76 4.89 2.99
N ARG A 37 0.61 5.15 1.69
CA ARG A 37 1.10 4.30 0.58
C ARG A 37 2.63 4.34 0.41
N ARG A 38 3.33 5.21 1.13
CA ARG A 38 4.80 5.39 1.01
C ARG A 38 5.64 4.18 1.45
N ARG A 39 5.03 3.14 2.04
CA ARG A 39 5.74 1.89 2.36
C ARG A 39 5.81 0.90 1.20
N SER A 40 4.95 0.96 0.19
CA SER A 40 4.91 -0.07 -0.87
C SER A 40 6.11 0.00 -1.82
N THR A 41 6.65 1.19 -2.07
CA THR A 41 7.79 1.38 -2.99
C THR A 41 9.08 0.72 -2.51
N ARG A 42 9.26 0.57 -1.20
CA ARG A 42 10.41 -0.15 -0.62
C ARG A 42 10.26 -1.67 -0.69
N PHE A 43 9.05 -2.21 -0.85
CA PHE A 43 8.86 -3.66 -1.01
C PHE A 43 8.98 -4.11 -2.46
N GLU A 44 8.79 -3.23 -3.45
CA GLU A 44 9.07 -3.55 -4.84
C GLU A 44 10.57 -3.70 -5.14
N SER A 45 11.44 -2.96 -4.43
CA SER A 45 12.89 -3.08 -4.59
C SER A 45 13.47 -4.42 -4.13
N TYR A 46 12.69 -5.26 -3.42
CA TYR A 46 13.07 -6.62 -3.02
C TYR A 46 12.30 -7.70 -3.78
N ARG A 47 11.55 -7.35 -4.84
CA ARG A 47 10.78 -8.32 -5.63
C ARG A 47 11.67 -9.26 -6.44
N TYR A 48 12.90 -8.83 -6.74
CA TYR A 48 13.93 -9.65 -7.38
C TYR A 48 15.03 -9.94 -6.35
N ILE A 49 14.77 -10.93 -5.48
CA ILE A 49 15.85 -11.57 -4.73
C ILE A 49 16.29 -12.75 -5.60
N PRO A 50 17.52 -12.73 -6.16
CA PRO A 50 18.05 -13.90 -6.84
C PRO A 50 18.07 -15.06 -5.84
N LEU A 51 17.55 -16.21 -6.25
CA LEU A 51 17.62 -17.43 -5.45
C LEU A 51 19.05 -17.98 -5.58
N ASP A 52 19.65 -18.46 -4.49
CA ASP A 52 21.01 -19.07 -4.51
C ASP A 52 21.13 -20.22 -5.53
N ASP A 53 20.00 -20.81 -5.95
CA ASP A 53 19.93 -21.84 -6.98
C ASP A 53 20.13 -21.29 -8.42
N GLU A 54 19.86 -20.01 -8.68
CA GLU A 54 20.04 -19.35 -9.99
C GLU A 54 21.50 -18.95 -10.27
N ASP A 55 22.37 -18.92 -9.24
CA ASP A 55 23.79 -18.57 -9.36
C ASP A 55 24.71 -19.77 -9.61
N SER A 56 24.15 -20.98 -9.73
CA SER A 56 24.97 -22.19 -9.88
C SER A 56 25.56 -22.42 -11.28
N HIS A 57 25.35 -21.55 -12.28
CA HIS A 57 25.93 -21.75 -13.62
C HIS A 57 26.17 -20.50 -14.49
N LEU A 58 26.32 -19.31 -13.91
CA LEU A 58 26.73 -18.13 -14.68
C LEU A 58 28.23 -17.88 -14.51
N ASP A 59 29.01 -18.52 -15.40
CA ASP A 59 30.39 -18.15 -15.66
C ASP A 59 30.45 -16.62 -15.93
N PRO A 60 31.20 -15.84 -15.13
CA PRO A 60 31.24 -14.38 -15.21
C PRO A 60 31.80 -13.84 -16.53
N ASN A 61 32.30 -14.70 -17.43
CA ASN A 61 32.85 -14.32 -18.73
C ASN A 61 31.86 -14.45 -19.91
N VAL A 62 30.63 -14.92 -19.68
CA VAL A 62 29.67 -15.14 -20.78
C VAL A 62 28.78 -13.91 -20.99
N SER A 63 29.12 -13.13 -22.03
CA SER A 63 28.30 -12.02 -22.50
C SER A 63 26.94 -12.54 -23.02
N PRO A 64 25.80 -11.89 -22.69
CA PRO A 64 24.45 -12.38 -23.03
C PRO A 64 24.16 -12.64 -24.51
N GLY A 65 25.02 -12.14 -25.41
CA GLY A 65 24.88 -12.25 -26.87
C GLY A 65 25.30 -13.58 -27.49
N ASP A 66 25.97 -14.48 -26.76
CA ASP A 66 26.53 -15.71 -27.36
C ASP A 66 25.60 -16.94 -27.32
N ARG A 67 24.51 -16.87 -26.53
CA ARG A 67 23.59 -18.01 -26.32
C ARG A 67 22.73 -18.37 -27.55
N ASN A 68 22.59 -17.49 -28.53
CA ASN A 68 21.70 -17.70 -29.68
C ASN A 68 22.39 -18.26 -30.94
N LYS A 69 23.71 -18.54 -30.90
CA LYS A 69 24.47 -18.91 -32.10
C LYS A 69 24.67 -20.43 -32.27
N GLY A 70 24.42 -21.24 -31.23
CA GLY A 70 24.71 -22.68 -31.24
C GLY A 70 23.60 -23.59 -31.74
N GLU A 71 22.37 -23.11 -31.88
CA GLU A 71 21.20 -23.98 -32.17
C GLU A 71 20.80 -24.02 -33.65
N ARG A 72 21.60 -23.45 -34.57
CA ARG A 72 21.28 -23.34 -36.00
C ARG A 72 22.38 -23.83 -36.96
N SER A 73 23.27 -24.72 -36.53
CA SER A 73 24.28 -25.33 -37.42
C SER A 73 24.26 -26.84 -37.36
#